data_AF-A0A7W4HG96-F1
#
_entry.id   AF-A0A7W4HG96-F1
#
_cell.length_a   1.000
_cell.length_b   1.000
_cell.length_c   1.000
_cell.angle_alpha   90.00
_cell.angle_beta   90.00
_cell.angle_gamma   90.00
#
_symmetry.space_group_name_H-M   'P 1'
#
loop_
_entity.id
_entity.type
_entity.pdbx_description
1 polymer ?
#
loop_
_entity_poly.entity_id
_entity_poly.type
_entity_poly.pdbx_seq_one_letter_code
_entity_poly.pdbx_strand_id
1 'polypeptide(L)'
;MERDKIKNIRYFEEYINKKEESNCRIKSWFINGEINPDRREIMLEKMFQNNIYSLIAKYSAGYPIEDLYTDYYDTLGYMHQSWMVLDNRAYLKDSKYNHYFGSDYDLMLWMLSLGYLLDVEKQKYMLLLEILDRFSVKDLLYETIFKSV
;
A
#
# COMPACT_ATOMS: atom_id res chain seq x y z
N MET A 1 0.62 19.87 14.45
CA MET A 1 1.61 18.78 14.69
C MET A 1 3.02 19.33 14.47
N GLU A 2 4.06 18.78 15.09
CA GLU A 2 5.46 19.25 14.88
C GLU A 2 5.91 19.14 13.41
N ARG A 3 5.31 18.23 12.65
CA ARG A 3 5.50 18.04 11.20
C ARG A 3 5.06 19.26 10.37
N ASP A 4 3.98 19.94 10.77
CA ASP A 4 3.44 21.13 10.10
C ASP A 4 4.34 22.37 10.32
N LYS A 5 5.19 22.33 11.35
CA LYS A 5 6.18 23.38 11.62
C LYS A 5 7.45 23.25 10.77
N ILE A 6 7.68 22.09 10.13
CA ILE A 6 8.95 21.74 9.47
C ILE A 6 8.79 21.54 7.96
N LYS A 7 7.62 21.07 7.49
CA LYS A 7 7.41 20.69 6.08
C LYS A 7 6.32 21.56 5.45
N ASN A 8 6.66 22.27 4.38
CA ASN A 8 5.72 23.05 3.58
C ASN A 8 5.07 22.17 2.50
N ILE A 9 4.01 22.68 1.86
CA ILE A 9 3.30 21.99 0.76
C ILE A 9 4.26 21.48 -0.32
N ARG A 10 5.27 22.30 -0.66
CA ARG A 10 6.29 21.98 -1.66
C ARG A 10 7.09 20.71 -1.34
N TYR A 11 7.39 20.46 -0.06
CA TYR A 11 8.05 19.20 0.36
C TYR A 11 7.19 17.98 -0.01
N PHE A 12 5.88 18.06 0.21
CA PHE A 12 4.96 16.99 -0.12
C PHE A 12 4.82 16.82 -1.64
N GLU A 13 4.68 17.91 -2.38
CA GLU A 13 4.60 17.90 -3.85
C GLU A 13 5.85 17.28 -4.49
N GLU A 14 7.05 17.70 -4.09
CA GLU A 14 8.30 17.13 -4.61
C GLU A 14 8.40 15.62 -4.29
N TYR A 15 7.95 15.21 -3.11
CA TYR A 15 7.91 13.80 -2.72
C TYR A 15 6.94 13.00 -3.58
N ILE A 16 5.71 13.51 -3.77
CA ILE A 16 4.65 12.88 -4.57
C ILE A 16 5.10 12.75 -6.03
N ASN A 17 5.62 13.83 -6.62
CA ASN A 17 6.07 13.86 -8.02
C ASN A 17 7.15 12.80 -8.29
N LYS A 18 8.11 12.65 -7.38
CA LYS A 18 9.18 11.63 -7.52
C LYS A 18 8.61 10.20 -7.55
N LYS A 19 7.54 9.94 -6.79
CA LYS A 19 6.88 8.63 -6.80
C LYS A 19 6.08 8.42 -8.08
N GLU A 20 5.39 9.45 -8.54
CA GLU A 20 4.63 9.44 -9.78
C GLU A 20 5.53 9.19 -11.00
N GLU A 21 6.67 9.89 -11.12
CA GLU A 21 7.67 9.66 -12.16
C GLU A 21 8.16 8.20 -12.16
N SER A 22 8.44 7.65 -10.98
CA SER A 22 8.83 6.25 -10.85
C SER A 22 7.73 5.30 -11.33
N ASN A 23 6.47 5.59 -11.04
CA ASN A 23 5.34 4.78 -11.48
C ASN A 23 5.08 4.90 -12.97
N CYS A 24 5.20 6.09 -13.55
CA CYS A 24 5.09 6.31 -15.00
C CYS A 24 6.13 5.47 -15.75
N ARG A 25 7.37 5.42 -15.25
CA ARG A 25 8.42 4.57 -15.83
C ARG A 25 8.12 3.07 -15.71
N ILE A 26 7.60 2.62 -14.57
CA ILE A 26 7.22 1.20 -14.42
C ILE A 26 6.05 0.86 -15.36
N LYS A 27 5.04 1.74 -15.45
CA LYS A 27 3.91 1.58 -16.39
C LYS A 27 4.37 1.48 -17.84
N SER A 28 5.34 2.31 -18.27
CA SER A 28 5.88 2.19 -19.63
C SER A 28 6.56 0.84 -19.88
N TRP A 29 7.27 0.29 -18.89
CA TRP A 29 7.88 -1.03 -19.01
C TRP A 29 6.83 -2.15 -19.15
N PHE A 30 5.71 -2.04 -18.44
CA PHE A 30 4.57 -2.96 -18.62
C PHE A 30 4.00 -2.89 -20.04
N ILE A 31 3.73 -1.69 -20.53
CA ILE A 31 3.14 -1.46 -21.86
C ILE A 31 4.06 -1.97 -22.97
N ASN A 32 5.36 -1.77 -22.81
CA ASN A 32 6.36 -2.16 -23.81
C ASN A 32 6.77 -3.64 -23.72
N GLY A 33 6.31 -4.38 -22.71
CA GLY A 33 6.72 -5.77 -22.48
C GLY A 33 8.18 -5.91 -22.03
N GLU A 34 8.74 -4.89 -21.40
CA GLU A 34 10.14 -4.84 -20.97
C GLU A 34 10.37 -5.49 -19.58
N ILE A 35 9.30 -5.85 -18.88
CA ILE A 35 9.38 -6.50 -17.57
C ILE A 35 9.58 -8.00 -17.76
N ASN A 36 10.66 -8.53 -17.20
CA ASN A 36 10.84 -9.96 -17.06
C ASN A 36 9.62 -10.56 -16.33
N PRO A 37 8.95 -11.60 -16.86
CA PRO A 37 7.78 -12.22 -16.24
C PRO A 37 7.97 -12.56 -14.75
N ASP A 38 9.14 -13.05 -14.35
CA ASP A 38 9.46 -13.41 -12.95
C ASP A 38 9.56 -12.20 -12.02
N ARG A 39 9.62 -10.98 -12.58
CA ARG A 39 9.68 -9.72 -11.83
C ARG A 39 8.37 -8.96 -11.82
N ARG A 40 7.33 -9.49 -12.47
CA ARG A 40 6.04 -8.81 -12.62
C ARG A 40 5.48 -8.37 -11.27
N GLU A 41 5.37 -9.28 -10.31
CA GLU A 41 4.77 -9.02 -9.01
C GLU A 41 5.66 -8.13 -8.14
N ILE A 42 6.99 -8.22 -8.30
CA ILE A 42 7.96 -7.33 -7.64
C ILE A 42 7.78 -5.89 -8.16
N MET A 43 7.53 -5.71 -9.47
CA MET A 43 7.27 -4.38 -10.04
C MET A 43 5.92 -3.83 -9.57
N LEU A 44 4.91 -4.68 -9.42
CA LEU A 44 3.61 -4.28 -8.86
C LEU A 44 3.73 -3.88 -7.38
N GLU A 45 4.50 -4.62 -6.59
CA GLU A 45 4.79 -4.26 -5.19
C GLU A 45 5.51 -2.91 -5.13
N LYS A 46 6.42 -2.64 -6.07
CA LYS A 46 7.08 -1.34 -6.14
C LYS A 46 6.11 -0.19 -6.42
N MET A 47 5.16 -0.41 -7.31
CA MET A 47 4.10 0.56 -7.60
C MET A 47 3.17 0.75 -6.40
N PHE A 48 2.79 -0.32 -5.71
CA PHE A 48 2.06 -0.28 -4.46
C PHE A 48 2.79 0.61 -3.43
N GLN A 49 4.07 0.32 -3.16
CA GLN A 49 4.87 1.08 -2.21
C GLN A 49 4.95 2.57 -2.60
N ASN A 50 5.18 2.88 -3.87
CA ASN A 50 5.19 4.26 -4.33
C ASN A 50 3.84 4.94 -4.10
N ASN A 51 2.74 4.27 -4.42
CA ASN A 51 1.40 4.82 -4.27
C ASN A 51 1.01 5.05 -2.81
N ILE A 52 1.22 4.06 -1.92
CA ILE A 52 0.83 4.22 -0.51
C ILE A 52 1.60 5.36 0.17
N TYR A 53 2.88 5.53 -0.17
CA TYR A 53 3.65 6.66 0.34
C TYR A 53 3.15 8.00 -0.21
N SER A 54 2.76 8.08 -1.49
CA SER A 54 2.13 9.29 -2.04
C SER A 54 0.77 9.58 -1.42
N LEU A 55 -0.05 8.56 -1.20
CA LEU A 55 -1.36 8.68 -0.57
C LEU A 55 -1.23 9.21 0.87
N ILE A 56 -0.31 8.65 1.66
CA ILE A 56 -0.01 9.15 3.02
C ILE A 56 0.46 10.62 2.96
N ALA A 57 1.29 10.96 1.96
CA ALA A 57 1.77 12.33 1.77
C ALA A 57 0.64 13.30 1.43
N LYS A 58 -0.26 12.94 0.50
CA LYS A 58 -1.45 13.73 0.14
C LYS A 58 -2.40 13.90 1.31
N TYR A 59 -2.71 12.81 2.03
CA TYR A 59 -3.52 12.87 3.25
C TYR A 59 -2.90 13.81 4.29
N SER A 60 -1.58 13.68 4.53
CA SER A 60 -0.85 14.54 5.47
C SER A 60 -0.81 16.00 5.04
N ALA A 61 -0.83 16.28 3.75
CA ALA A 61 -0.83 17.63 3.19
C ALA A 61 -2.22 18.29 3.20
N GLY A 62 -3.27 17.56 3.61
CA GLY A 62 -4.63 18.09 3.72
C GLY A 62 -5.38 18.15 2.39
N TYR A 63 -5.05 17.27 1.44
CA TYR A 63 -5.83 17.14 0.21
C TYR A 63 -7.28 16.73 0.53
N PRO A 64 -8.27 17.15 -0.27
CA PRO A 64 -9.66 16.71 -0.12
C PRO A 64 -9.77 15.18 -0.12
N ILE A 65 -10.63 14.62 0.74
CA ILE A 65 -10.80 13.17 0.86
C ILE A 65 -11.26 12.56 -0.47
N GLU A 66 -12.09 13.29 -1.21
CA GLU A 66 -12.63 12.89 -2.50
C GLU A 66 -11.53 12.61 -3.53
N ASP A 67 -10.42 13.35 -3.46
CA ASP A 67 -9.28 13.18 -4.36
C ASP A 67 -8.43 11.94 -4.01
N LEU A 68 -8.60 11.39 -2.80
CA LEU A 68 -7.81 10.28 -2.27
C LEU A 68 -8.43 8.91 -2.56
N TYR A 69 -9.70 8.84 -2.93
CA TYR A 69 -10.37 7.56 -3.21
C TYR A 69 -9.72 6.80 -4.36
N THR A 70 -9.46 7.48 -5.48
CA THR A 70 -8.83 6.87 -6.66
C THR A 70 -7.41 6.40 -6.32
N ASP A 71 -6.65 7.22 -5.60
CA ASP A 71 -5.31 6.85 -5.15
C ASP A 71 -5.35 5.59 -4.27
N TYR A 72 -6.29 5.52 -3.32
CA TYR A 72 -6.45 4.35 -2.46
C TYR A 72 -6.82 3.09 -3.25
N TYR A 73 -7.78 3.19 -4.18
CA TYR A 73 -8.21 2.03 -4.99
C TYR A 73 -7.10 1.52 -5.90
N ASP A 74 -6.33 2.41 -6.54
CA ASP A 74 -5.18 2.02 -7.34
C ASP A 74 -4.10 1.37 -6.47
N THR A 75 -3.82 1.94 -5.29
CA THR A 75 -2.87 1.40 -4.31
C THR A 75 -3.26 -0.02 -3.90
N LEU A 76 -4.52 -0.23 -3.53
CA LEU A 76 -5.07 -1.53 -3.17
C LEU A 76 -4.99 -2.53 -4.32
N GLY A 77 -5.28 -2.09 -5.55
CA GLY A 77 -5.18 -2.93 -6.74
C GLY A 77 -3.76 -3.45 -6.99
N TYR A 78 -2.74 -2.61 -6.78
CA TYR A 78 -1.34 -3.04 -6.89
C TYR A 78 -0.93 -3.96 -5.73
N MET A 79 -1.37 -3.64 -4.50
CA MET A 79 -1.10 -4.48 -3.33
C MET A 79 -1.69 -5.88 -3.52
N HIS A 80 -2.97 -5.98 -3.87
CA HIS A 80 -3.65 -7.26 -4.06
C HIS A 80 -2.95 -8.12 -5.11
N GLN A 81 -2.67 -7.56 -6.29
CA GLN A 81 -2.00 -8.33 -7.35
C GLN A 81 -0.59 -8.82 -6.97
N SER A 82 0.15 -8.05 -6.17
CA SER A 82 1.50 -8.43 -5.75
C SER A 82 1.48 -9.37 -4.56
N TRP A 83 0.77 -9.02 -3.48
CA TRP A 83 0.75 -9.74 -2.21
C TRP A 83 -0.11 -11.01 -2.23
N MET A 84 -0.88 -11.27 -3.29
CA MET A 84 -1.49 -12.60 -3.50
C MET A 84 -0.48 -13.66 -4.00
N VAL A 85 0.68 -13.22 -4.46
CA VAL A 85 1.75 -14.07 -5.01
C VAL A 85 3.01 -14.02 -4.12
N LEU A 86 3.40 -12.83 -3.70
CA LEU A 86 4.56 -12.60 -2.84
C LEU A 86 4.21 -12.93 -1.38
N ASP A 87 4.82 -13.99 -0.85
CA ASP A 87 4.63 -14.39 0.54
C ASP A 87 5.55 -13.57 1.47
N ASN A 88 5.04 -12.39 1.83
CA ASN A 88 5.66 -11.35 2.67
C ASN A 88 5.61 -11.63 4.17
N ARG A 89 5.26 -12.87 4.58
CA ARG A 89 5.31 -13.27 5.99
C ARG A 89 6.71 -13.10 6.55
N ALA A 90 6.77 -12.73 7.84
CA ALA A 90 8.02 -12.72 8.57
C ALA A 90 8.68 -14.10 8.48
N TYR A 91 9.97 -14.12 8.24
CA TYR A 91 10.75 -15.33 8.13
C TYR A 91 12.01 -15.24 8.96
N LEU A 92 12.41 -16.36 9.54
CA LEU A 92 13.69 -16.52 10.21
C LEU A 92 14.29 -17.84 9.77
N LYS A 93 15.47 -17.79 9.15
CA LYS A 93 16.07 -18.93 8.44
C LYS A 93 15.06 -19.46 7.40
N ASP A 94 14.74 -20.76 7.44
CA ASP A 94 13.84 -21.41 6.49
C ASP A 94 12.39 -21.50 6.98
N SER A 95 12.04 -20.81 8.07
CA SER A 95 10.70 -20.86 8.68
C SER A 95 9.96 -19.54 8.50
N LYS A 96 8.71 -19.65 8.03
CA LYS A 96 7.76 -18.52 7.93
C LYS A 96 6.76 -18.55 9.08
N TYR A 97 6.44 -17.36 9.58
CA TYR A 97 5.50 -17.17 10.68
C TYR A 97 4.23 -16.51 10.17
N ASN A 98 3.10 -16.80 10.80
CA ASN A 98 1.79 -16.30 10.40
C ASN A 98 1.55 -14.84 10.84
N HIS A 99 2.55 -13.98 10.64
CA HIS A 99 2.49 -12.55 10.88
C HIS A 99 3.43 -11.81 9.91
N TYR A 100 3.19 -10.52 9.72
CA TYR A 100 4.14 -9.64 9.05
C TYR A 100 5.10 -9.03 10.08
N PHE A 101 6.24 -8.52 9.62
CA PHE A 101 7.22 -7.84 10.45
C PHE A 101 7.85 -6.66 9.69
N GLY A 102 8.34 -5.66 10.43
CA GLY A 102 9.00 -4.50 9.83
C GLY A 102 8.08 -3.74 8.87
N SER A 103 8.60 -3.39 7.70
CA SER A 103 7.87 -2.57 6.73
C SER A 103 6.58 -3.22 6.23
N ASP A 104 6.51 -4.54 6.10
CA ASP A 104 5.31 -5.21 5.58
C ASP A 104 4.16 -5.11 6.57
N TYR A 105 4.48 -5.15 7.87
CA TYR A 105 3.49 -4.89 8.91
C TYR A 105 2.93 -3.47 8.81
N ASP A 106 3.81 -2.48 8.66
CA ASP A 106 3.42 -1.07 8.54
C ASP A 106 2.58 -0.81 7.29
N LEU A 107 2.95 -1.43 6.15
CA LEU A 107 2.25 -1.27 4.87
C LEU A 107 0.81 -1.78 4.93
N MET A 108 0.59 -2.98 5.48
CA MET A 108 -0.77 -3.52 5.67
C MET A 108 -1.56 -2.66 6.68
N LEU A 109 -0.92 -2.27 7.78
CA LEU A 109 -1.57 -1.41 8.78
C LEU A 109 -2.01 -0.07 8.18
N TRP A 110 -1.18 0.57 7.37
CA TRP A 110 -1.51 1.83 6.70
C TRP A 110 -2.66 1.67 5.72
N MET A 111 -2.71 0.58 4.95
CA MET A 111 -3.85 0.34 4.06
C MET A 111 -5.15 0.19 4.84
N LEU A 112 -5.18 -0.62 5.90
CA LEU A 112 -6.36 -0.77 6.75
C LEU A 112 -6.78 0.55 7.40
N SER A 113 -5.81 1.29 7.94
CA SER A 113 -6.06 2.55 8.64
C SER A 113 -6.56 3.64 7.70
N LEU A 114 -5.95 3.79 6.52
CA LEU A 114 -6.37 4.76 5.52
C LEU A 114 -7.73 4.40 4.94
N GLY A 115 -8.02 3.12 4.70
CA GLY A 115 -9.35 2.70 4.32
C GLY A 115 -10.40 3.20 5.33
N TYR A 116 -10.09 3.07 6.63
CA TYR A 116 -11.02 3.46 7.69
C TYR A 116 -11.18 4.97 7.77
N LEU A 117 -10.07 5.70 7.72
CA LEU A 117 -10.07 7.17 7.78
C LEU A 117 -10.73 7.83 6.57
N LEU A 118 -10.68 7.19 5.42
CA LEU A 118 -11.28 7.67 4.18
C LEU A 118 -12.71 7.17 3.98
N ASP A 119 -13.28 6.37 4.90
CA ASP A 119 -14.62 5.78 4.79
C ASP A 119 -14.82 4.99 3.47
N VAL A 120 -13.84 4.15 3.12
CA VAL A 120 -13.90 3.37 1.87
C VAL A 120 -14.92 2.24 1.96
N GLU A 121 -15.47 1.86 0.81
CA GLU A 121 -16.46 0.78 0.71
C GLU A 121 -15.96 -0.54 1.34
N LYS A 122 -16.84 -1.21 2.11
CA LYS A 122 -16.56 -2.50 2.77
C LYS A 122 -15.99 -3.57 1.83
N GLN A 123 -16.40 -3.56 0.55
CA GLN A 123 -15.89 -4.47 -0.47
C GLN A 123 -14.36 -4.35 -0.66
N LYS A 124 -13.78 -3.17 -0.42
CA LYS A 124 -12.33 -2.96 -0.52
C LYS A 124 -11.57 -3.63 0.62
N TYR A 125 -12.18 -3.70 1.80
CA TYR A 125 -11.62 -4.45 2.93
C TYR A 125 -11.57 -5.95 2.68
N MET A 126 -12.52 -6.49 1.91
CA MET A 126 -12.49 -7.91 1.54
C MET A 126 -11.21 -8.26 0.76
N LEU A 127 -10.71 -7.37 -0.11
CA LEU A 127 -9.45 -7.59 -0.83
C LEU A 127 -8.24 -7.62 0.12
N LEU A 128 -8.23 -6.79 1.17
CA LEU A 128 -7.19 -6.83 2.20
C LEU A 128 -7.27 -8.11 3.03
N LEU A 129 -8.49 -8.56 3.35
CA LEU A 129 -8.72 -9.82 4.07
C LEU A 129 -8.24 -11.02 3.25
N GLU A 130 -8.52 -11.04 1.95
CA GLU A 130 -8.04 -12.10 1.03
C GLU A 130 -6.52 -12.25 1.06
N ILE A 131 -5.77 -11.14 1.11
CA ILE A 131 -4.31 -11.15 1.22
C ILE A 131 -3.85 -11.82 2.52
N LEU A 132 -4.49 -11.48 3.65
CA LEU A 132 -4.18 -12.06 4.95
C LEU A 132 -4.51 -13.56 5.00
N ASP A 133 -5.68 -13.94 4.50
CA ASP A 133 -6.15 -15.32 4.49
C ASP A 133 -5.29 -16.21 3.58
N ARG A 134 -4.81 -15.68 2.44
CA ARG A 134 -3.96 -16.40 1.49
C ARG A 134 -2.75 -17.06 2.15
N PHE A 135 -2.13 -16.37 3.11
CA PHE A 135 -0.98 -16.87 3.85
C PHE A 135 -1.26 -17.13 5.33
N SER A 136 -2.53 -17.13 5.73
CA SER A 136 -3.00 -17.36 7.11
C SER A 136 -2.36 -16.41 8.12
N VAL A 137 -2.14 -15.16 7.73
CA VAL A 137 -1.60 -14.09 8.58
C VAL A 137 -2.62 -13.71 9.64
N LYS A 138 -2.18 -13.61 10.90
CA LYS A 138 -3.03 -13.23 12.04
C LYS A 138 -2.40 -12.08 12.80
N ASP A 139 -3.20 -11.06 13.06
CA ASP A 139 -2.78 -9.91 13.84
C ASP A 139 -3.98 -9.27 14.56
N LEU A 140 -3.81 -9.03 15.86
CA LEU A 140 -4.87 -8.51 16.71
C LEU A 140 -5.32 -7.11 16.29
N LEU A 141 -4.40 -6.25 15.85
CA LEU A 141 -4.73 -4.90 15.44
C LEU A 141 -5.49 -4.90 14.11
N TYR A 142 -5.06 -5.72 13.14
CA TYR A 142 -5.79 -5.86 11.87
C TYR A 142 -7.21 -6.35 12.10
N GLU A 143 -7.37 -7.41 12.89
CA GLU A 143 -8.69 -7.96 13.25
C GLU A 143 -9.59 -6.93 13.95
N THR A 144 -9.00 -6.06 14.78
CA THR A 144 -9.73 -5.00 15.47
C THR A 144 -10.28 -3.99 14.47
N ILE A 145 -9.47 -3.57 13.48
CA ILE A 145 -9.93 -2.63 12.44
C ILE A 145 -11.03 -3.27 11.59
N PHE A 146 -10.89 -4.54 11.18
CA PHE A 146 -11.94 -5.22 10.41
C PHE A 146 -13.27 -5.34 11.16
N LYS A 147 -13.25 -5.49 12.48
CA LYS A 147 -14.48 -5.53 13.30
C LYS A 147 -15.19 -4.18 13.40
N SER A 148 -14.47 -3.07 13.15
CA SER A 148 -15.03 -1.71 13.17
C SER A 148 -15.62 -1.23 11.84
N VAL A 149 -15.57 -2.06 10.78
CA VAL A 149 -16.01 -1.73 9.41
C VAL A 149 -17.22 -2.57 8.99
#